data_AF-A0A954BE66-F1
#
_entry.id   AF-A0A954BE66-F1
#
_cell.length_a   1.000
_cell.length_b   1.000
_cell.length_c   1.000
_cell.angle_alpha   90.00
_cell.angle_beta   90.00
_cell.angle_gamma   90.00
#
_symmetry.space_group_name_H-M   'P 1'
#
loop_
_entity.id
_entity.type
_entity.pdbx_description
1 polymer ?
#
loop_
_entity_poly.entity_id
_entity_poly.type
_entity_poly.pdbx_seq_one_letter_code
_entity_poly.pdbx_strand_id
1 'polypeptide(L)'
;ADLDNAAQAPRVTQSAIVEDALRCYFDPDAKAGREAAILKRLDAIDLRQSAVERDAAIILETLGQYVLYWLTRTEPLPDGERDIAHNLGRKRFDYFIEQVAGKITGDDRLSARVRLDAASDGAVWPRGKK
;
A
#
# COMPACT_ATOMS: atom_id res chain seq x y z
N ALA A 1 19.77 -23.67 33.80
CA ALA A 1 20.72 -22.61 33.42
C ALA A 1 20.09 -21.23 33.57
N ASP A 2 19.09 -20.85 32.76
CA ASP A 2 18.51 -19.49 32.85
C ASP A 2 17.66 -19.25 34.11
N LEU A 3 16.93 -20.27 34.60
CA LEU A 3 16.13 -20.17 35.84
C LEU A 3 16.99 -20.11 37.11
N ASP A 4 18.12 -20.83 37.15
CA ASP A 4 19.11 -20.76 38.24
C ASP A 4 19.72 -19.36 38.33
N ASN A 5 19.97 -18.74 37.18
CA ASN A 5 20.50 -17.38 37.09
C ASN A 5 19.47 -16.33 37.54
N ALA A 6 18.22 -16.46 37.12
CA ALA A 6 17.13 -15.56 37.53
C ALA A 6 16.80 -15.66 39.03
N ALA A 7 17.04 -16.81 39.66
CA ALA A 7 16.83 -17.04 41.09
C ALA A 7 17.97 -16.55 42.00
N GLN A 8 19.05 -15.98 41.47
CA GLN A 8 20.12 -15.38 42.30
C GLN A 8 19.74 -14.03 42.93
N ALA A 9 18.59 -13.45 42.54
CA ALA A 9 18.08 -12.23 43.16
C ALA A 9 17.67 -12.50 44.63
N PRO A 10 18.01 -11.61 45.59
CA PRO A 10 17.67 -11.81 46.99
C PRO A 10 16.14 -11.97 47.18
N ARG A 11 15.73 -13.07 47.81
CA ARG A 11 14.33 -13.46 48.15
C ARG A 11 13.46 -14.06 47.04
N VAL A 12 14.02 -14.50 45.91
CA VAL A 12 13.22 -15.16 44.86
C VAL A 12 13.63 -16.63 44.70
N THR A 13 12.69 -17.56 44.86
CA THR A 13 12.93 -19.00 44.62
C THR A 13 12.54 -19.37 43.19
N GLN A 14 13.14 -20.42 42.63
CA GLN A 14 12.76 -20.92 41.29
C GLN A 14 11.27 -21.26 41.20
N SER A 15 10.70 -21.83 42.28
CA SER A 15 9.27 -22.11 42.35
C SER A 15 8.42 -20.84 42.25
N ALA A 16 8.84 -19.75 42.90
CA ALA A 16 8.14 -18.47 42.81
C ALA A 16 8.22 -17.88 41.39
N ILE A 17 9.37 -17.99 40.71
CA ILE A 17 9.52 -17.53 39.31
C ILE A 17 8.60 -18.31 38.38
N VAL A 18 8.55 -19.64 38.53
CA VAL A 18 7.70 -20.50 37.70
C VAL A 18 6.22 -20.22 37.97
N GLU A 19 5.82 -20.05 39.23
CA GLU A 19 4.43 -19.74 39.59
C GLU A 19 3.98 -18.39 39.01
N ASP A 20 4.84 -17.37 39.08
CA ASP A 20 4.54 -16.03 38.54
C ASP A 20 4.49 -16.05 37.01
N ALA A 21 5.41 -16.77 36.36
CA ALA A 21 5.38 -16.99 34.91
C ALA A 21 4.10 -17.72 34.47
N LEU A 22 3.66 -18.74 35.21
CA LEU A 22 2.41 -19.45 34.94
C LEU A 22 1.20 -18.54 35.16
N ARG A 23 1.19 -17.71 36.20
CA ARG A 23 0.13 -16.74 36.46
C ARG A 23 0.01 -15.73 35.32
N CYS A 24 1.13 -15.16 34.87
CA CYS A 24 1.15 -14.29 33.68
C CYS A 24 0.76 -15.01 32.39
N TYR A 25 1.12 -16.29 32.23
CA TYR A 25 0.76 -17.07 31.05
C TYR A 25 -0.73 -17.39 30.98
N PHE A 26 -1.36 -17.63 32.14
CA PHE A 26 -2.78 -17.92 32.25
C PHE A 26 -3.65 -16.68 32.52
N ASP A 27 -3.06 -15.49 32.60
CA ASP A 27 -3.78 -14.23 32.79
C ASP A 27 -4.78 -13.99 31.64
N PRO A 28 -6.10 -14.06 31.92
CA PRO A 28 -7.12 -13.88 30.90
C PRO A 28 -7.15 -12.45 30.35
N ASP A 29 -6.78 -11.45 31.16
CA ASP A 29 -6.78 -10.05 30.74
C ASP A 29 -5.63 -9.77 29.77
N ALA A 30 -4.46 -10.37 30.01
CA ALA A 30 -3.32 -10.30 29.09
C ALA A 30 -3.62 -10.96 27.74
N LYS A 31 -4.37 -12.07 27.73
CA LYS A 31 -4.83 -12.73 26.49
C LYS A 31 -5.86 -11.87 25.75
N ALA A 32 -6.88 -11.39 26.46
CA ALA A 32 -7.92 -10.52 25.88
C ALA A 32 -7.31 -9.23 25.28
N GLY A 33 -6.33 -8.63 25.96
CA GLY A 33 -5.62 -7.46 25.45
C GLY A 33 -4.85 -7.74 24.16
N ARG A 34 -4.19 -8.91 24.04
CA ARG A 34 -3.51 -9.31 22.80
C ARG A 34 -4.51 -9.56 21.67
N GLU A 35 -5.60 -10.28 21.95
CA GLU A 35 -6.65 -10.55 20.95
C GLU A 35 -7.29 -9.26 20.45
N ALA A 36 -7.62 -8.33 21.35
CA ALA A 36 -8.15 -7.01 21.00
C ALA A 36 -7.17 -6.21 20.13
N ALA A 37 -5.87 -6.27 20.45
CA ALA A 37 -4.83 -5.61 19.64
C ALA A 37 -4.70 -6.23 18.23
N ILE A 38 -4.88 -7.55 18.10
CA ILE A 38 -4.88 -8.26 16.82
C ILE A 38 -6.12 -7.86 16.00
N LEU A 39 -7.31 -7.90 16.60
CA LEU A 39 -8.56 -7.50 15.94
C LEU A 39 -8.48 -6.06 15.41
N LYS A 40 -8.01 -5.13 16.24
CA LYS A 40 -7.81 -3.73 15.83
C LYS A 40 -6.85 -3.60 14.64
N ARG A 41 -5.81 -4.44 14.56
CA ARG A 41 -4.88 -4.45 13.42
C ARG A 41 -5.54 -5.04 12.17
N LEU A 42 -6.36 -6.07 12.31
CA LEU A 42 -7.14 -6.64 11.20
C LEU A 42 -8.13 -5.62 10.65
N ASP A 43 -8.89 -4.93 11.50
CA ASP A 43 -9.82 -3.87 11.07
C ASP A 43 -9.08 -2.78 10.27
N ALA A 44 -7.89 -2.38 10.73
CA ALA A 44 -7.08 -1.39 10.04
C ALA A 44 -6.55 -1.89 8.68
N ILE A 45 -6.29 -3.19 8.55
CA ILE A 45 -5.92 -3.82 7.27
C ILE A 45 -7.13 -3.84 6.33
N ASP A 46 -8.31 -4.23 6.80
CA ASP A 46 -9.53 -4.27 6.00
C ASP A 46 -9.89 -2.89 5.45
N LEU A 47 -9.83 -1.84 6.28
CA LEU A 47 -10.05 -0.47 5.80
C LEU A 47 -9.05 -0.07 4.70
N ARG A 48 -7.78 -0.44 4.85
CA ARG A 48 -6.75 -0.15 3.83
C ARG A 48 -6.98 -0.97 2.56
N GLN A 49 -7.40 -2.22 2.70
CA GLN A 49 -7.72 -3.11 1.58
C GLN A 49 -8.89 -2.57 0.77
N SER A 50 -9.97 -2.13 1.43
CA SER A 50 -11.11 -1.50 0.75
C SER A 50 -10.73 -0.20 0.03
N ALA A 51 -9.76 0.55 0.54
CA ALA A 51 -9.24 1.73 -0.16
C ALA A 51 -8.47 1.33 -1.43
N VAL A 52 -7.60 0.31 -1.35
CA VAL A 52 -6.87 -0.24 -2.50
C VAL A 52 -7.81 -0.77 -3.57
N GLU A 53 -8.87 -1.48 -3.19
CA GLU A 53 -9.89 -1.99 -4.11
C GLU A 53 -10.60 -0.85 -4.85
N ARG A 54 -10.95 0.23 -4.14
CA ARG A 54 -11.54 1.42 -4.75
C ARG A 54 -10.58 2.08 -5.74
N ASP A 55 -9.32 2.26 -5.35
CA ASP A 55 -8.30 2.86 -6.22
C ASP A 55 -8.07 2.00 -7.48
N ALA A 56 -8.05 0.67 -7.33
CA ALA A 56 -7.93 -0.26 -8.45
C ALA A 56 -9.14 -0.18 -9.40
N ALA A 57 -10.36 -0.08 -8.87
CA ALA A 57 -11.56 0.11 -9.68
C ALA A 57 -11.49 1.44 -10.47
N ILE A 58 -11.08 2.54 -9.83
CA ILE A 58 -10.92 3.83 -10.51
C ILE A 58 -9.88 3.75 -11.63
N ILE A 59 -8.75 3.08 -11.39
CA ILE A 59 -7.72 2.87 -12.41
C ILE A 59 -8.27 2.04 -13.58
N LEU A 60 -9.04 0.99 -13.31
CA LEU A 60 -9.65 0.15 -14.34
C LEU A 60 -10.63 0.95 -15.20
N GLU A 61 -11.51 1.74 -14.58
CA GLU A 61 -12.45 2.61 -15.30
C GLU A 61 -11.71 3.65 -16.15
N THR A 62 -10.67 4.27 -15.59
CA THR A 62 -9.84 5.26 -16.30
C THR A 62 -9.13 4.63 -17.51
N LEU A 63 -8.59 3.43 -17.34
CA LEU A 63 -7.94 2.69 -18.42
C LEU A 63 -8.94 2.27 -19.50
N GLY A 64 -10.12 1.76 -19.10
CA GLY A 64 -11.21 1.43 -20.02
C GLY A 64 -11.62 2.63 -20.85
N GLN A 65 -11.81 3.79 -20.20
CA GLN A 65 -12.14 5.04 -20.86
C GLN A 65 -11.02 5.52 -21.80
N TYR A 66 -9.75 5.40 -21.40
CA TYR A 66 -8.61 5.74 -22.23
C TYR A 66 -8.55 4.86 -23.50
N VAL A 67 -8.70 3.54 -23.36
CA VAL A 67 -8.72 2.61 -24.49
C VAL A 67 -9.91 2.88 -25.42
N LEU A 68 -11.10 3.13 -24.87
CA LEU A 68 -12.28 3.48 -25.64
C LEU A 68 -12.06 4.78 -26.43
N TYR A 69 -11.52 5.80 -25.78
CA TYR A 69 -11.20 7.07 -26.44
C TYR A 69 -10.16 6.86 -27.55
N TRP A 70 -9.12 6.07 -27.28
CA TRP A 70 -8.10 5.75 -28.27
C TRP A 70 -8.69 5.03 -29.49
N LEU A 71 -9.56 4.03 -29.30
CA LEU A 71 -10.19 3.30 -30.42
C LEU A 71 -11.22 4.13 -31.20
N THR A 72 -11.89 5.08 -30.56
CA THR A 72 -12.96 5.88 -31.19
C THR A 72 -12.48 7.17 -31.84
N ARG A 73 -11.34 7.74 -31.38
CA ARG A 73 -10.77 8.99 -31.91
C ARG A 73 -9.55 8.82 -32.80
N THR A 74 -8.87 7.67 -32.76
CA THR A 74 -7.70 7.45 -33.62
C THR A 74 -8.17 7.19 -35.04
N GLU A 75 -7.80 8.07 -35.97
CA GLU A 75 -8.07 7.84 -37.40
C GLU A 75 -7.42 6.53 -37.85
N PRO A 76 -8.15 5.66 -38.58
CA PRO A 76 -7.59 4.41 -39.06
C PRO A 76 -6.43 4.70 -40.03
N LEU A 77 -5.32 4.01 -39.81
CA LEU A 77 -4.11 4.20 -40.60
C LEU A 77 -4.31 3.78 -42.06
N PRO A 78 -3.73 4.53 -43.03
CA PRO A 78 -3.74 4.17 -44.44
C PRO A 78 -3.24 2.73 -44.69
N ASP A 79 -3.85 2.06 -45.66
CA ASP A 79 -3.44 0.72 -46.09
C ASP A 79 -1.99 0.76 -46.60
N GLY A 80 -1.07 0.16 -45.82
CA GLY A 80 0.37 0.13 -46.09
C GLY A 80 1.24 0.71 -44.97
N GLU A 81 0.69 1.56 -44.10
CA GLU A 81 1.43 2.16 -42.98
C GLU A 81 1.24 1.42 -41.65
N ARG A 82 0.31 0.45 -41.61
CA ARG A 82 -0.03 -0.31 -40.40
C ARG A 82 1.16 -1.00 -39.76
N ASP A 83 2.01 -1.67 -40.54
CA ASP A 83 3.17 -2.39 -40.02
C ASP A 83 4.23 -1.44 -39.44
N ILE A 84 4.43 -0.29 -40.10
CA ILE A 84 5.37 0.74 -39.65
C ILE A 84 4.87 1.36 -38.34
N ALA A 85 3.59 1.70 -38.26
CA ALA A 85 2.98 2.26 -37.07
C ALA A 85 2.96 1.25 -35.90
N HIS A 86 2.68 -0.03 -36.16
CA HIS A 86 2.78 -1.09 -35.14
C HIS A 86 4.20 -1.23 -34.60
N ASN A 87 5.22 -1.25 -35.47
CA ASN A 87 6.62 -1.36 -35.05
C ASN A 87 7.04 -0.12 -34.23
N LEU A 88 6.67 1.08 -34.66
CA LEU A 88 6.92 2.31 -33.90
C LEU A 88 6.19 2.30 -32.55
N GLY A 89 4.95 1.84 -32.51
CA GLY A 89 4.17 1.68 -31.28
C GLY A 89 4.86 0.74 -30.30
N ARG A 90 5.36 -0.39 -30.79
CA ARG A 90 6.12 -1.35 -29.98
C ARG A 90 7.39 -0.75 -29.39
N LYS A 91 8.20 -0.06 -30.20
CA LYS A 91 9.41 0.65 -29.71
C LYS A 91 9.09 1.68 -28.63
N ARG A 92 8.01 2.46 -28.81
CA ARG A 92 7.56 3.44 -27.80
C ARG A 92 7.10 2.77 -26.52
N PHE A 93 6.41 1.63 -26.62
CA PHE A 93 5.97 0.87 -25.47
C PHE A 93 7.14 0.28 -24.70
N ASP A 94 8.12 -0.32 -25.38
CA ASP A 94 9.32 -0.87 -24.76
C ASP A 94 10.09 0.23 -23.98
N TYR A 95 10.26 1.42 -24.58
CA TYR A 95 10.85 2.58 -23.91
C TYR A 95 10.04 3.04 -22.69
N PHE A 96 8.70 3.04 -22.80
CA PHE A 96 7.83 3.35 -21.66
C PHE A 96 8.01 2.35 -20.51
N ILE A 97 8.12 1.06 -20.80
CA ILE A 97 8.39 0.02 -19.78
C ILE A 97 9.72 0.28 -19.07
N GLU A 98 10.79 0.63 -19.81
CA GLU A 98 12.08 0.99 -19.21
C GLU A 98 11.96 2.20 -18.26
N GLN A 99 11.23 3.24 -18.68
CA GLN A 99 10.98 4.43 -17.86
C GLN A 99 10.17 4.10 -16.59
N VAL A 100 9.15 3.24 -16.70
CA VAL A 100 8.35 2.79 -15.55
C VAL A 100 9.19 1.95 -14.60
N ALA A 101 9.96 0.99 -15.11
CA ALA A 101 10.86 0.17 -14.31
C ALA A 101 11.86 1.04 -13.53
N GLY A 102 12.49 2.00 -14.21
CA GLY A 102 13.40 2.97 -13.59
C GLY A 102 12.75 3.76 -12.47
N LYS A 103 11.52 4.24 -12.65
CA LYS A 103 10.78 4.96 -11.60
C LYS A 103 10.31 4.08 -10.44
N ILE A 104 10.06 2.80 -10.67
CA ILE A 104 9.71 1.84 -9.62
C ILE A 104 10.94 1.49 -8.77
N THR A 105 12.12 1.41 -9.38
CA THR A 105 13.38 1.16 -8.65
C THR A 105 13.99 2.43 -8.05
N GLY A 106 13.63 3.61 -8.57
CA GLY A 106 14.08 4.91 -8.09
C GLY A 106 13.21 5.50 -6.97
N ASP A 107 13.73 6.56 -6.34
CA ASP A 107 13.09 7.24 -5.19
C ASP A 107 12.00 8.26 -5.61
N ASP A 108 11.97 8.67 -6.89
CA ASP A 108 10.97 9.61 -7.45
C ASP A 108 9.70 8.89 -7.95
N ARG A 109 8.93 8.33 -7.01
CA ARG A 109 7.69 7.62 -7.31
C ARG A 109 6.54 8.60 -7.55
N LEU A 110 5.81 8.44 -8.65
CA LEU A 110 4.62 9.26 -8.97
C LEU A 110 3.60 9.26 -7.82
N SER A 111 3.39 8.12 -7.16
CA SER A 111 2.48 8.00 -6.01
C SER A 111 2.89 8.86 -4.82
N ALA A 112 4.19 9.10 -4.63
CA ALA A 112 4.68 9.99 -3.58
C ALA A 112 4.36 11.46 -3.91
N ARG A 113 4.52 11.86 -5.18
CA ARG A 113 4.22 13.21 -5.66
C ARG A 113 2.73 13.55 -5.62
N VAL A 114 1.87 12.64 -6.09
CA VAL A 114 0.41 12.84 -6.04
C VAL A 114 -0.08 13.02 -4.59
N ARG A 115 0.52 12.31 -3.63
CA ARG A 115 0.20 12.48 -2.21
C ARG A 115 0.67 13.82 -1.65
N LEU A 116 1.84 14.31 -2.07
CA LEU A 116 2.34 15.62 -1.68
C LEU A 116 1.46 16.74 -2.25
N ASP A 117 1.03 16.60 -3.50
CA ASP A 117 0.15 17.58 -4.16
C ASP A 117 -1.24 17.61 -3.50
N ALA A 118 -1.85 16.44 -3.25
CA ALA A 118 -3.13 16.35 -2.54
C ALA A 118 -3.07 16.86 -1.09
N ALA A 119 -1.91 16.78 -0.43
CA ALA A 119 -1.71 17.38 0.89
C ALA A 119 -1.49 18.89 0.82
N SER A 120 -0.97 19.40 -0.30
CA SER A 120 -0.73 20.83 -0.54
C SER A 120 -1.96 21.61 -1.01
N ASP A 121 -2.92 20.93 -1.66
CA ASP A 121 -4.15 21.53 -2.21
C ASP A 121 -5.27 21.74 -1.15
N GLY A 122 -4.98 21.47 0.12
CA GLY A 122 -5.84 21.83 1.26
C GLY A 122 -5.82 23.33 1.62
N ALA A 123 -5.03 24.14 0.92
CA ALA A 123 -4.89 25.57 1.19
C ALA A 123 -5.49 26.44 0.07
N VAL A 124 -6.72 26.90 0.34
CA VAL A 124 -7.30 28.17 -0.13
C VAL A 124 -7.65 28.27 -1.63
N TRP A 125 -8.94 28.10 -1.94
CA TRP A 125 -9.57 28.75 -3.10
C TRP A 125 -10.21 30.07 -2.67
N PRO A 126 -9.88 31.24 -3.28
CA PRO A 126 -10.52 32.50 -2.93
C PRO A 126 -11.91 32.55 -3.59
N ARG A 127 -12.97 32.62 -2.77
CA ARG A 127 -14.30 32.98 -3.28
C ARG A 127 -14.28 34.42 -3.75
N GLY A 128 -14.21 34.61 -5.06
CA GLY A 128 -14.51 35.89 -5.69
C GLY A 128 -15.96 36.27 -5.39
N LYS A 129 -16.16 37.41 -4.73
CA LYS A 129 -17.47 38.06 -4.66
C LYS A 129 -17.80 38.64 -6.03
N LYS A 130 -18.95 38.27 -6.60
CA LYS A 130 -19.82 39.17 -7.35
C LYS A 130 -21.26 38.82 -7.00
#